data_AF-A0AAW6PIV4-F1
#
_entry.id   AF-A0AAW6PIV4-F1
#
_cell.length_a   1.000
_cell.length_b   1.000
_cell.length_c   1.000
_cell.angle_alpha   90.00
_cell.angle_beta   90.00
_cell.angle_gamma   90.00
#
_symmetry.space_group_name_H-M   'P 1'
#
loop_
_entity.id
_entity.type
_entity.pdbx_description
1 polymer ?
#
loop_
_entity_poly.entity_id
_entity_poly.type
_entity_poly.pdbx_seq_one_letter_code
_entity_poly.pdbx_strand_id
1 'polypeptide(L)' 'MTIIASLLRNAQLPESPTERLDAELLLAAAIGKSRSYLHTWPERIVSSEDAQRYADYLQR' A
#
# COMPACT_ATOMS: atom_id res chain seq x y z
N MET A 1 2.80 10.55 -9.76
CA MET A 1 2.23 10.89 -8.44
C MET A 1 1.08 9.94 -8.19
N THR A 2 1.22 9.03 -7.23
CA THR A 2 0.19 8.03 -6.89
C THR A 2 -0.35 8.33 -5.50
N ILE A 3 -1.64 8.09 -5.26
CA ILE A 3 -2.25 8.23 -3.93
C ILE A 3 -2.42 6.86 -3.28
N ILE A 4 -2.56 6.86 -1.94
CA ILE A 4 -2.75 5.64 -1.13
C ILE A 4 -3.87 4.75 -1.69
N ALA A 5 -5.05 5.34 -1.96
CA ALA A 5 -6.20 4.60 -2.47
C ALA A 5 -5.95 3.92 -3.84
N SER A 6 -5.18 4.56 -4.71
CA SER A 6 -4.83 4.00 -6.01
C SER A 6 -3.87 2.83 -5.87
N LEU A 7 -2.87 2.91 -4.99
CA LEU A 7 -1.94 1.80 -4.75
C LEU A 7 -2.66 0.59 -4.17
N LEU A 8 -3.50 0.79 -3.14
CA LEU A 8 -4.26 -0.30 -2.51
C LEU A 8 -5.29 -0.93 -3.46
N ARG A 9 -5.86 -0.16 -4.40
CA ARG A 9 -6.80 -0.68 -5.41
C ARG A 9 -6.10 -1.54 -6.47
N ASN A 10 -4.86 -1.18 -6.84
CA ASN A 10 -4.10 -1.88 -7.87
C ASN A 10 -3.26 -3.05 -7.31
N ALA A 11 -3.24 -3.22 -5.99
CA ALA A 11 -2.61 -4.38 -5.36
C ALA A 11 -3.33 -5.66 -5.82
N GLN A 12 -2.61 -6.56 -6.49
CA GLN A 12 -3.11 -7.88 -6.84
C GLN A 12 -2.30 -8.92 -6.06
N LEU A 13 -2.93 -9.54 -5.06
CA LEU A 13 -2.33 -10.60 -4.25
C LEU A 13 -3.18 -11.87 -4.40
N PRO A 14 -3.01 -12.63 -5.51
CA PRO A 14 -3.90 -13.72 -5.88
C PRO A 14 -3.89 -14.93 -4.93
N GLU A 15 -2.98 -14.97 -3.95
CA GLU A 15 -2.77 -16.13 -3.09
C GLU A 15 -3.28 -15.96 -1.64
N SER A 16 -3.86 -14.81 -1.28
CA SER A 16 -4.28 -14.54 0.11
C SER A 16 -5.79 -14.30 0.25
N PRO A 17 -6.51 -15.04 1.15
CA PRO A 17 -7.91 -14.73 1.46
C PRO A 17 -8.08 -13.35 2.15
N THR A 18 -6.97 -12.72 2.55
CA THR A 18 -6.90 -11.37 3.11
C THR A 18 -5.99 -10.45 2.29
N GLU A 19 -5.99 -10.59 0.96
CA GLU A 19 -5.19 -9.79 0.02
C GLU A 19 -5.18 -8.29 0.33
N ARG A 20 -6.35 -7.75 0.67
CA ARG A 20 -6.50 -6.32 0.96
C ARG A 20 -5.81 -5.91 2.26
N LEU A 21 -5.88 -6.75 3.29
CA LEU A 21 -5.26 -6.49 4.58
C LEU A 21 -3.74 -6.52 4.46
N ASP A 22 -3.23 -7.45 3.67
CA ASP A 22 -1.80 -7.59 3.43
C ASP A 22 -1.25 -6.41 2.62
N ALA A 23 -1.96 -6.00 1.56
CA ALA A 23 -1.66 -4.78 0.81
C ALA A 23 -1.61 -3.53 1.71
N GLU A 24 -2.54 -3.39 2.66
CA GLU A 24 -2.53 -2.30 3.65
C GLU A 24 -1.32 -2.36 4.58
N LEU A 25 -0.93 -3.57 5.02
CA LEU A 25 0.24 -3.77 5.89
C LEU A 25 1.55 -3.46 5.16
N LEU A 26 1.70 -3.94 3.93
CA LEU A 26 2.88 -3.68 3.11
C LEU A 26 3.01 -2.19 2.76
N LEU A 27 1.91 -1.52 2.42
CA LEU A 27 1.94 -0.09 2.15
C LEU A 27 2.27 0.71 3.41
N ALA A 28 1.67 0.35 4.55
CA ALA A 28 1.97 0.93 5.86
C ALA A 28 3.46 0.81 6.22
N ALA A 29 4.06 -0.37 5.98
CA ALA A 29 5.49 -0.60 6.16
C ALA A 29 6.34 0.25 5.22
N ALA A 30 5.95 0.38 3.95
CA ALA A 30 6.68 1.14 2.94
C ALA A 30 6.74 2.65 3.26
N ILE A 31 5.64 3.25 3.73
CA ILE A 31 5.57 4.68 4.07
C ILE A 31 5.93 4.98 5.55
N GLY A 32 6.18 3.95 6.36
CA GLY A 32 6.48 4.07 7.80
C GLY A 32 5.32 4.65 8.62
N LYS A 33 4.07 4.32 8.28
CA LYS A 33 2.85 4.76 8.99
C LYS A 33 1.98 3.58 9.36
N SER A 34 1.05 3.80 10.30
CA SER A 34 0.08 2.77 10.69
C SER A 34 -1.04 2.63 9.67
N ARG A 35 -1.69 1.46 9.63
CA ARG A 35 -2.87 1.19 8.79
C ARG A 35 -3.98 2.23 8.93
N SER A 36 -4.25 2.69 10.16
CA SER A 36 -5.25 3.73 10.43
C SER A 36 -4.99 5.00 9.63
N TYR A 37 -3.72 5.35 9.40
CA TYR A 37 -3.35 6.50 8.58
C TYR A 37 -3.82 6.34 7.13
N LEU A 38 -3.70 5.14 6.56
CA LEU A 38 -4.15 4.83 5.20
C LEU A 38 -5.66 5.01 5.06
N HIS A 39 -6.42 4.55 6.07
CA HIS A 39 -7.88 4.68 6.09
C HIS A 39 -8.36 6.11 6.32
N THR A 40 -7.67 6.88 7.17
CA THR A 40 -8.03 8.28 7.44
C THR A 40 -7.66 9.19 6.27
N TRP A 41 -6.61 8.86 5.51
CA TRP A 41 -6.07 9.73 4.46
C TRP A 41 -5.85 9.05 3.10
N PRO A 42 -6.88 8.45 2.49
CA PRO A 42 -6.75 7.69 1.24
C PRO A 42 -6.25 8.53 0.03
N GLU A 43 -6.47 9.85 0.07
CA GLU A 43 -6.08 10.80 -0.98
C GLU A 43 -4.64 11.33 -0.85
N ARG A 44 -3.91 10.96 0.21
CA ARG A 44 -2.51 11.38 0.38
C ARG A 44 -1.64 10.83 -0.73
N ILE A 45 -0.79 11.71 -1.26
CA ILE A 45 0.23 11.37 -2.24
C ILE A 45 1.31 10.53 -1.55
N VAL A 46 1.63 9.41 -2.17
CA VAL A 46 2.76 8.55 -1.82
C VAL A 46 3.95 8.95 -2.69
N SER A 47 5.09 9.17 -2.06
CA SER A 47 6.34 9.49 -2.76
C SER A 47 6.75 8.33 -3.67
N SER A 48 7.45 8.63 -4.76
CA SER A 48 7.90 7.60 -5.70
C SER A 48 8.77 6.54 -5.01
N GLU A 49 9.61 6.92 -4.05
CA GLU A 49 10.48 6.00 -3.31
C GLU A 49 9.66 4.98 -2.50
N ASP A 50 8.64 5.43 -1.77
CA ASP A 50 7.78 4.55 -0.98
C ASP A 50 6.87 3.68 -1.88
N ALA A 51 6.39 4.23 -2.99
CA ALA A 51 5.65 3.46 -3.98
C ALA A 51 6.51 2.33 -4.58
N GLN A 52 7.81 2.59 -4.79
CA GLN A 52 8.76 1.59 -5.28
C GLN A 52 9.06 0.52 -4.22
N ARG A 53 9.22 0.92 -2.94
CA ARG A 53 9.32 -0.04 -1.81
C ARG A 53 8.08 -0.93 -1.71
N TYR A 54 6.89 -0.33 -1.84
CA TYR A 54 5.64 -1.07 -1.82
C TYR A 54 5.55 -2.07 -2.98
N ALA A 55 5.97 -1.67 -4.18
CA ALA A 55 6.03 -2.58 -5.33
C ALA A 55 7.01 -3.74 -5.11
N ASP A 56 8.19 -3.50 -4.53
CA ASP A 56 9.14 -4.56 -4.14
C ASP A 56 8.49 -5.56 -3.18
N TYR A 57 7.74 -5.07 -2.19
CA TYR A 57 7.02 -5.94 -1.26
C TYR A 57 5.93 -6.79 -1.92
N LEU A 58 5.23 -6.27 -2.93
CA LEU A 58 4.23 -7.04 -3.68
C LEU A 58 4.83 -8.13 -4.58
N GLN A 59 6.12 -8.03 -4.90
CA GLN A 59 6.81 -9.00 -5.75
C GLN A 59 7.48 -10.14 -4.97
N ARG A 60 7.47 -10.10 -3.64
CA ARG A 60 8.11 -11.07 -2.75
C ARG A 60 7.09 -12.04 -2.17
#